data_AF-A0A2V8N0Z4-F1
#
_entry.id   AF-A0A2V8N0Z4-F1
#
_cell.length_a   1.000
_cell.length_b   1.000
_cell.length_c   1.000
_cell.angle_alpha   90.00
_cell.angle_beta   90.00
_cell.angle_gamma   90.00
#
_symmetry.space_group_name_H-M   'P 1'
#
loop_
_entity.id
_entity.type
_entity.pdbx_description
1 polymer ?
#
loop_
_entity_poly.entity_id
_entity_poly.type
_entity_poly.pdbx_seq_one_letter_code
_entity_poly.pdbx_strand_id
1 'polypeptide(L)'
;RLADRVETDPPTAAILIDFPDFNLRLAKRVKDAGVPIVYYISPQVWAWREGRLKQLRRLVNKMLVIFPFEEALYRQAGVDVEFVGHPLVDMVRTTKSKEEFCATYTLDPRKPIVALLPGSRRKEVQFILPTLCEAAALMNEQKPVRTHGTRFFNSRK
;
A
#
# COMPACT_ATOMS: atom_id res chain seq x y z
N ARG A 1 23.42 3.23 -16.05
CA ARG A 1 23.53 4.55 -15.39
C ARG A 1 23.58 4.42 -13.87
N LEU A 2 22.54 3.94 -13.18
CA LEU A 2 22.61 3.80 -11.70
C LEU A 2 23.53 2.66 -11.25
N ALA A 3 23.43 1.48 -11.87
CA ALA A 3 24.33 0.35 -11.57
C ALA A 3 25.80 0.72 -11.82
N ASP A 4 26.10 1.33 -12.96
CA ASP A 4 27.47 1.75 -13.29
C ASP A 4 28.02 2.75 -12.26
N ARG A 5 27.18 3.66 -11.76
CA ARG A 5 27.58 4.63 -10.74
C ARG A 5 27.89 3.97 -9.39
N VAL A 6 27.17 2.93 -9.02
CA VAL A 6 27.48 2.12 -7.82
C VAL A 6 28.83 1.42 -7.95
N GLU A 7 29.25 1.07 -9.17
CA GLU A 7 30.54 0.42 -9.43
C GLU A 7 31.69 1.44 -9.46
N THR A 8 31.47 2.64 -10.01
CA THR A 8 32.51 3.67 -10.13
C THR A 8 32.67 4.54 -8.87
N ASP A 9 31.61 4.70 -8.09
CA ASP A 9 31.54 5.56 -6.91
C ASP A 9 30.58 4.93 -5.87
N PRO A 10 31.02 3.84 -5.20
CA PRO A 10 30.16 3.06 -4.33
C PRO A 10 29.75 3.86 -3.08
N PRO A 11 28.45 3.98 -2.78
CA PRO A 11 28.00 4.63 -1.55
C PRO A 11 28.33 3.77 -0.33
N THR A 12 28.33 4.39 0.86
CA THR A 12 28.52 3.67 2.13
C THR A 12 27.41 2.66 2.43
N ALA A 13 26.19 2.93 1.95
CA ALA A 13 25.05 2.03 2.04
C ALA A 13 24.02 2.34 0.94
N ALA A 14 23.19 1.35 0.60
CA ALA A 14 22.06 1.51 -0.30
C ALA A 14 20.74 1.26 0.43
N ILE A 15 19.80 2.20 0.33
CA ILE A 15 18.43 2.05 0.84
C ILE A 15 17.51 1.82 -0.36
N LEU A 16 17.00 0.60 -0.48
CA LEU A 16 16.06 0.21 -1.52
C LEU A 16 14.65 0.37 -1.00
N ILE A 17 13.85 1.22 -1.63
CA ILE A 17 12.48 1.53 -1.18
C ILE A 17 11.49 0.89 -2.14
N ASP A 18 10.66 -0.03 -1.63
CA ASP A 18 9.59 -0.69 -2.38
C ASP A 18 10.10 -1.28 -3.73
N PHE A 19 9.25 -1.34 -4.76
CA PHE A 19 9.50 -1.67 -6.15
C PHE A 19 10.50 -2.84 -6.40
N PRO A 20 10.16 -4.05 -5.95
CA PRO A 20 11.06 -5.20 -5.96
C PRO A 20 11.57 -5.64 -7.31
N ASP A 21 10.78 -5.47 -8.38
CA ASP A 21 11.18 -5.92 -9.71
C ASP A 21 12.40 -5.15 -10.23
N PHE A 22 12.55 -3.87 -9.85
CA PHE A 22 13.73 -3.08 -10.14
C PHE A 22 14.80 -3.28 -9.06
N ASN A 23 14.43 -3.10 -7.80
CA ASN A 23 15.38 -3.03 -6.68
C ASN A 23 16.11 -4.36 -6.47
N LEU A 24 15.47 -5.52 -6.65
CA LEU A 24 16.15 -6.81 -6.53
C LEU A 24 17.15 -7.08 -7.67
N ARG A 25 16.93 -6.50 -8.85
CA ARG A 25 17.89 -6.58 -9.96
C ARG A 25 19.11 -5.69 -9.69
N LEU A 26 18.88 -4.49 -9.15
CA LEU A 26 19.94 -3.57 -8.76
C LEU A 26 20.74 -4.10 -7.56
N ALA A 27 20.07 -4.71 -6.58
CA ALA A 27 20.67 -5.22 -5.34
C ALA A 27 21.83 -6.19 -5.59
N LYS A 28 21.78 -6.96 -6.68
CA LYS A 28 22.89 -7.83 -7.07
C LYS A 28 24.17 -7.02 -7.35
N ARG A 29 24.07 -5.99 -8.20
CA ARG A 29 25.20 -5.11 -8.57
C ARG A 29 25.73 -4.35 -7.35
N VAL A 30 24.83 -3.86 -6.51
CA VAL A 30 25.17 -3.18 -5.25
C VAL A 30 25.94 -4.10 -4.30
N LYS A 31 25.47 -5.34 -4.14
CA LYS A 31 26.16 -6.33 -3.32
C LYS A 31 27.53 -6.72 -3.90
N ASP A 32 27.63 -6.88 -5.22
CA ASP A 32 28.88 -7.21 -5.91
C ASP A 32 29.93 -6.09 -5.74
N ALA A 33 29.49 -4.83 -5.60
CA ALA A 33 30.33 -3.69 -5.25
C ALA A 33 30.68 -3.58 -3.76
N GLY A 34 30.27 -4.55 -2.92
CA GLY A 34 30.56 -4.57 -1.49
C GLY A 34 29.72 -3.60 -0.65
N VAL A 35 28.67 -3.00 -1.23
CA VAL A 35 27.83 -2.01 -0.55
C VAL A 35 26.74 -2.71 0.28
N PRO A 36 26.60 -2.39 1.59
CA PRO A 36 25.53 -2.96 2.41
C PRO A 36 24.16 -2.42 1.99
N ILE A 37 23.16 -3.32 2.00
CA ILE A 37 21.81 -3.06 1.51
C ILE A 37 20.81 -3.08 2.66
N VAL A 38 20.13 -1.94 2.86
CA VAL A 38 18.92 -1.85 3.67
C VAL A 38 17.73 -1.83 2.71
N TYR A 39 16.71 -2.64 2.96
CA TYR A 39 15.50 -2.66 2.15
C TYR A 39 14.32 -2.17 3.00
N TYR A 40 13.66 -1.12 2.55
CA TYR A 40 12.53 -0.50 3.23
C TYR A 40 11.23 -0.67 2.43
N ILE A 41 10.15 -0.99 3.13
CA ILE A 41 8.86 -1.39 2.54
C ILE A 41 9.04 -2.67 1.73
N SER A 42 8.84 -3.79 2.43
CA SER A 42 9.16 -5.10 1.91
C SER A 42 8.31 -5.42 0.68
N PRO A 43 8.85 -6.15 -0.31
CA PRO A 43 7.98 -6.82 -1.28
C PRO A 43 6.98 -7.68 -0.52
N GLN A 44 5.73 -7.72 -0.98
CA GLN A 44 4.67 -8.53 -0.36
C GLN A 44 4.89 -10.04 -0.50
N VAL A 45 6.03 -10.57 -0.04
CA VAL A 45 6.53 -11.93 -0.27
C VAL A 45 5.60 -13.02 0.24
N TRP A 46 4.73 -12.73 1.20
CA TRP A 46 3.65 -13.65 1.60
C TRP A 46 2.69 -13.98 0.45
N ALA A 47 2.67 -13.16 -0.61
CA ALA A 47 1.93 -13.41 -1.84
C ALA A 47 2.79 -14.08 -2.95
N TRP A 48 4.06 -14.45 -2.70
CA TRP A 48 4.99 -14.98 -3.71
C TRP A 48 5.73 -16.27 -3.29
N ARG A 49 6.33 -16.94 -4.28
CA ARG A 49 7.06 -18.22 -4.13
C ARG A 49 8.31 -18.10 -3.24
N GLU A 50 8.65 -19.18 -2.53
CA GLU A 50 9.82 -19.32 -1.62
C GLU A 50 11.16 -18.80 -2.19
N GLY A 51 11.34 -18.83 -3.51
CA GLY A 51 12.56 -18.36 -4.17
C GLY A 51 12.90 -16.89 -3.86
N ARG A 52 11.89 -16.02 -3.67
CA ARG A 52 12.13 -14.60 -3.38
C ARG A 52 12.68 -14.38 -1.97
N LEU A 53 12.26 -15.17 -0.99
CA LEU A 53 12.82 -15.12 0.38
C LEU A 53 14.30 -15.49 0.38
N LYS A 54 14.68 -16.54 -0.36
CA LYS A 54 16.10 -16.94 -0.51
C LYS A 54 16.94 -15.83 -1.15
N GLN A 55 16.39 -15.15 -2.16
CA GLN A 55 17.04 -14.01 -2.81
C GLN A 55 17.23 -12.84 -1.83
N LEU A 56 16.20 -12.49 -1.06
CA LEU A 56 16.27 -11.42 -0.06
C LEU A 56 17.32 -11.72 1.01
N ARG A 57 17.30 -12.92 1.59
CA ARG A 57 18.32 -13.37 2.57
C ARG A 57 19.74 -13.29 2.01
N ARG A 58 19.91 -13.55 0.71
CA ARG A 58 21.22 -13.45 0.06
C ARG A 58 21.62 -12.00 -0.18
N LEU A 59 20.71 -11.11 -0.56
CA LEU A 59 21.07 -9.79 -1.08
C LEU A 59 20.99 -8.67 -0.02
N VAL A 60 20.06 -8.76 0.92
CA VAL A 60 19.73 -7.68 1.85
C VAL A 60 20.42 -7.92 3.19
N ASN A 61 21.04 -6.87 3.74
CA ASN A 61 21.66 -6.89 5.07
C ASN A 61 20.63 -6.64 6.16
N LYS A 62 19.72 -5.68 5.98
CA LYS A 62 18.65 -5.35 6.94
C LYS A 62 17.35 -5.06 6.21
N MET A 63 16.26 -5.66 6.65
CA MET A 63 14.91 -5.39 6.17
C MET A 63 14.17 -4.50 7.17
N LEU A 64 13.55 -3.43 6.68
CA LEU A 64 12.71 -2.53 7.45
C LEU A 64 11.27 -2.66 6.97
N VAL A 65 10.41 -3.23 7.80
CA VAL A 65 9.03 -3.61 7.45
C VAL A 65 8.01 -2.71 8.13
N ILE A 66 6.84 -2.56 7.50
CA ILE A 66 5.81 -1.60 7.92
C ILE A 66 4.55 -2.28 8.47
N PHE A 67 4.49 -3.61 8.43
CA PHE A 67 3.47 -4.40 9.13
C PHE A 67 4.12 -5.33 10.16
N PRO A 68 3.53 -5.47 11.36
CA PRO A 68 4.13 -6.25 12.44
C PRO A 68 4.28 -7.75 12.10
N PHE A 69 3.39 -8.30 11.28
CA PHE A 69 3.45 -9.72 10.89
C PHE A 69 4.61 -10.03 9.92
N GLU A 70 5.08 -9.03 9.14
CA GLU A 70 6.18 -9.21 8.20
C GLU A 70 7.47 -9.57 8.94
N GLU A 71 7.70 -8.96 10.11
CA GLU A 71 8.91 -9.17 10.90
C GLU A 71 9.09 -10.64 11.28
N ALA A 72 8.04 -11.28 11.77
CA ALA A 72 8.07 -12.71 12.12
C ALA A 72 8.37 -13.59 10.89
N LEU A 73 7.74 -13.30 9.75
CA LEU A 73 7.91 -14.04 8.50
C LEU A 73 9.35 -13.99 8.00
N TYR A 74 9.96 -12.81 8.00
CA TYR A 74 11.33 -12.61 7.56
C TYR A 74 12.36 -13.18 8.53
N ARG A 75 12.11 -13.05 9.84
CA ARG A 75 12.97 -13.61 10.88
C ARG A 75 13.01 -15.14 10.79
N GLN A 76 11.87 -15.79 10.56
CA GLN A 76 11.80 -17.24 10.30
C GLN A 76 12.56 -17.66 9.05
N ALA A 77 12.59 -16.80 8.02
CA ALA A 77 13.38 -17.02 6.82
C ALA A 77 14.88 -16.70 7.00
N GLY A 78 15.33 -16.31 8.19
CA GLY A 78 16.73 -15.99 8.49
C GLY A 78 17.20 -14.66 7.90
N VAL A 79 16.28 -13.72 7.68
CA VAL A 79 16.58 -12.33 7.27
C VAL A 79 16.65 -11.46 8.52
N ASP A 80 17.69 -10.64 8.65
CA ASP A 80 17.71 -9.59 9.69
C ASP A 80 16.67 -8.52 9.35
N VAL A 81 15.70 -8.35 10.24
CA VAL A 81 14.48 -7.60 9.99
C VAL A 81 14.04 -6.84 11.25
N GLU A 82 13.42 -5.68 11.04
CA GLU A 82 12.86 -4.84 12.08
C GLU A 82 11.56 -4.17 11.60
N PHE A 83 10.53 -4.23 12.44
CA PHE A 83 9.30 -3.47 12.24
C PHE A 83 9.49 -2.02 12.68
N VAL A 84 9.34 -1.07 11.75
CA VAL A 84 9.61 0.35 11.98
C VAL A 84 8.35 1.22 12.06
N GLY A 85 7.17 0.60 12.16
CA GLY A 85 5.89 1.31 12.10
C GLY A 85 5.40 1.55 10.68
N HIS A 86 4.13 1.95 10.56
CA HIS A 86 3.51 2.23 9.27
C HIS A 86 3.42 3.74 9.05
N PRO A 87 4.01 4.30 7.97
CA PRO A 87 4.03 5.74 7.70
C PRO A 87 2.65 6.42 7.67
N LEU A 88 1.59 5.68 7.37
CA LEU A 88 0.23 6.22 7.30
C LEU A 88 -0.39 6.46 8.67
N VAL A 89 0.04 5.75 9.72
CA VAL A 89 -0.56 5.86 11.06
C VAL A 89 -0.42 7.28 11.59
N ASP A 90 0.72 7.92 11.37
CA ASP A 90 0.96 9.29 11.84
C ASP A 90 0.40 10.37 10.91
N MET A 91 0.24 10.05 9.62
CA MET A 91 -0.26 10.98 8.60
C MET A 91 -1.78 11.09 8.57
N VAL A 92 -2.50 10.03 8.93
CA VAL A 92 -3.97 10.03 8.91
C VAL A 92 -4.49 10.75 10.15
N ARG A 93 -4.72 12.06 10.00
CA ARG A 93 -5.42 12.87 10.99
C ARG A 93 -6.69 13.41 10.38
N THR A 94 -7.81 13.23 11.08
CA THR A 94 -9.08 13.80 10.67
C THR A 94 -9.00 15.33 10.77
N THR A 95 -9.08 16.02 9.64
CA THR A 95 -8.97 17.49 9.58
C THR A 95 -10.31 18.21 9.60
N LYS A 96 -11.41 17.48 9.48
CA LYS A 96 -12.78 18.01 9.43
C LYS A 96 -13.72 17.18 10.31
N SER A 97 -14.65 17.85 10.99
CA SER A 97 -15.79 17.19 11.63
C SER A 97 -16.71 16.55 10.58
N LYS A 98 -17.59 15.66 11.04
CA LYS A 98 -18.60 15.03 10.19
C LYS A 98 -19.50 16.10 9.55
N GLU A 99 -19.87 17.12 10.32
CA GLU A 99 -20.74 18.22 9.93
C GLU A 99 -20.10 19.05 8.81
N GLU A 100 -18.82 19.41 8.97
CA GLU A 100 -18.05 20.15 7.95
C GLU A 100 -17.88 19.35 6.66
N PHE A 101 -17.61 18.04 6.76
CA PHE A 101 -17.56 17.15 5.61
C PHE A 101 -18.94 17.10 4.91
N CYS A 102 -20.01 16.89 5.67
CA CYS A 102 -21.36 16.83 5.13
C CYS A 102 -21.79 18.13 4.45
N ALA A 103 -21.47 19.29 5.05
CA ALA A 103 -21.74 20.60 4.44
C ALA A 103 -20.99 20.76 3.12
N THR A 104 -19.72 20.37 3.06
CA THR A 104 -18.88 20.44 1.84
C THR A 104 -19.49 19.63 0.69
N TYR A 105 -20.07 18.46 0.98
CA TYR A 105 -20.60 17.54 -0.04
C TYR A 105 -22.13 17.51 -0.13
N THR A 106 -22.83 18.43 0.56
CA THR A 106 -24.30 18.51 0.59
C THR A 106 -24.94 17.18 1.04
N LEU A 107 -24.41 16.59 2.11
CA LEU A 107 -24.92 15.38 2.76
C LEU A 107 -25.69 15.74 4.04
N ASP A 108 -26.67 14.92 4.43
CA ASP A 108 -27.35 15.08 5.72
C ASP A 108 -26.55 14.37 6.82
N PRO A 109 -25.95 15.08 7.80
CA PRO A 109 -25.13 14.46 8.84
C PRO A 109 -25.93 13.55 9.78
N ARG A 110 -27.27 13.62 9.78
CA ARG A 110 -28.15 12.76 10.58
C ARG A 110 -28.43 11.42 9.91
N LYS A 111 -28.15 11.30 8.61
CA LYS A 111 -28.34 10.04 7.87
C LYS A 111 -27.05 9.20 7.91
N PRO A 112 -27.15 7.87 7.81
CA PRO A 112 -25.99 7.03 7.55
C PRO A 112 -25.33 7.43 6.22
N ILE A 113 -24.00 7.56 6.23
CA ILE A 113 -23.21 7.87 5.04
C ILE A 113 -22.36 6.64 4.73
N VAL A 114 -22.44 6.16 3.49
CA VAL A 114 -21.72 4.98 3.02
C VAL A 114 -20.78 5.41 1.89
N ALA A 115 -19.50 5.06 2.01
CA ALA A 115 -18.52 5.23 0.95
C ALA A 115 -18.43 3.95 0.11
N LEU A 116 -18.56 4.07 -1.21
CA LEU A 116 -18.33 2.95 -2.13
C LEU A 116 -16.90 3.02 -2.63
N LEU A 117 -16.09 2.01 -2.30
CA LEU A 117 -14.68 1.94 -2.64
C LEU A 117 -14.43 0.72 -3.54
N PRO A 118 -14.73 0.80 -4.86
CA PRO A 118 -14.66 -0.33 -5.77
C PRO A 118 -13.23 -0.73 -6.17
N GLY A 119 -12.21 -0.11 -5.57
CA GLY A 119 -10.81 -0.25 -5.96
C GLY A 119 -10.30 0.90 -6.83
N SER A 120 -9.00 0.92 -7.06
CA SER A 120 -8.31 1.98 -7.83
C SER A 120 -8.01 1.57 -9.26
N ARG A 121 -8.03 0.28 -9.57
CA ARG A 121 -7.75 -0.23 -10.92
C ARG A 121 -9.02 -0.31 -11.75
N ARG A 122 -8.91 -0.02 -13.05
CA ARG A 122 -10.06 -0.07 -13.99
C ARG A 122 -10.84 -1.40 -13.93
N LYS A 123 -10.14 -2.54 -13.83
CA LYS A 123 -10.78 -3.85 -13.70
C LYS A 123 -11.54 -4.00 -12.37
N GLU A 124 -10.94 -3.56 -11.26
CA GLU A 124 -11.61 -3.56 -9.96
C GLU A 124 -12.91 -2.74 -10.04
N VAL A 125 -12.84 -1.52 -10.58
CA VAL A 125 -14.02 -0.67 -10.80
C VAL A 125 -15.07 -1.36 -11.67
N GLN A 126 -14.67 -1.95 -12.80
CA GLN A 126 -15.59 -2.60 -13.74
C GLN A 126 -16.33 -3.79 -13.10
N PHE A 127 -15.65 -4.60 -12.28
CA PHE A 127 -16.22 -5.83 -11.73
C PHE A 127 -16.86 -5.64 -10.35
N ILE A 128 -16.38 -4.69 -9.53
CA ILE A 128 -16.82 -4.54 -8.13
C ILE A 128 -17.91 -3.47 -7.99
N LEU A 129 -17.83 -2.37 -8.76
CA LEU A 129 -18.78 -1.26 -8.63
C LEU A 129 -20.25 -1.67 -8.86
N PRO A 130 -20.61 -2.51 -9.85
CA PRO A 130 -22.00 -2.91 -10.05
C PRO A 130 -22.61 -3.56 -8.79
N THR A 131 -21.91 -4.52 -8.20
CA THR A 131 -22.36 -5.20 -6.97
C THR A 131 -22.45 -4.25 -5.77
N LEU A 132 -21.51 -3.30 -5.63
CA LEU A 132 -21.60 -2.27 -4.59
C LEU A 132 -22.83 -1.36 -4.78
N CYS A 133 -23.19 -1.03 -6.01
CA CYS A 133 -24.39 -0.25 -6.32
C CYS A 133 -25.68 -1.03 -6.02
N GLU A 134 -25.73 -2.32 -6.36
CA GLU A 134 -26.86 -3.20 -6.02
C GLU A 134 -27.05 -3.29 -4.50
N ALA A 135 -25.96 -3.52 -3.75
CA ALA A 135 -26.00 -3.53 -2.29
C ALA A 135 -26.50 -2.19 -1.73
N ALA A 136 -26.04 -1.06 -2.28
CA ALA A 136 -26.50 0.26 -1.88
C ALA A 136 -27.99 0.48 -2.15
N ALA A 137 -28.52 -0.04 -3.27
CA ALA A 137 -29.94 0.01 -3.59
C ALA A 137 -30.77 -0.82 -2.60
N LEU A 138 -30.35 -2.05 -2.31
CA LEU A 138 -31.01 -2.92 -1.31
C LEU A 138 -31.00 -2.31 0.09
N MET A 139 -29.90 -1.69 0.50
CA MET A 139 -29.80 -0.98 1.78
C MET A 139 -30.76 0.21 1.85
N ASN A 140 -31.05 0.85 0.71
CA ASN A 140 -31.99 1.94 0.62
C ASN A 140 -33.45 1.48 0.67
N GLU A 141 -33.75 0.30 0.14
CA GLU A 141 -35.09 -0.28 0.16
C GLU A 141 -35.47 -0.83 1.54
N GLN A 142 -34.51 -1.43 2.26
CA GLN A 142 -34.73 -2.02 3.59
C GLN A 142 -34.82 -0.99 4.74
N LYS A 143 -34.62 0.31 4.46
CA LYS A 143 -34.82 1.41 5.42
C LYS A 143 -35.77 2.44 4.80
N PRO A 144 -36.91 2.81 5.44
CA PRO A 144 -37.73 3.91 4.96
C PRO A 144 -37.01 5.24 5.27
N VAL A 145 -35.99 5.59 4.49
CA VAL A 145 -35.39 6.93 4.51
C VAL A 145 -35.41 7.44 3.08
N ARG A 146 -36.48 8.18 2.75
CA ARG A 146 -36.69 8.89 1.48
C ARG A 146 -35.36 9.41 0.91
N THR A 147 -34.88 8.77 -0.16
CA THR A 147 -33.76 9.25 -0.97
C THR A 147 -34.23 10.38 -1.86
N HIS A 148 -33.66 11.57 -1.65
CA HIS A 148 -33.56 12.58 -2.69
C HIS A 148 -32.08 12.68 -3.06
N GLY A 149 -31.75 12.38 -4.32
CA GLY A 149 -30.47 12.70 -4.95
C GLY A 149 -29.33 11.71 -4.72
N THR A 150 -29.31 10.60 -5.44
CA THR A 150 -28.07 9.85 -5.69
C THR A 150 -27.22 10.65 -6.68
N ARG A 151 -26.19 11.37 -6.21
CA ARG A 151 -25.19 12.00 -7.08
C ARG A 151 -23.97 11.08 -7.21
N PHE A 152 -23.79 10.52 -8.41
CA PHE A 152 -22.55 9.85 -8.79
C PHE A 152 -21.45 10.89 -9.00
N PHE A 153 -20.41 10.87 -8.16
CA PHE A 153 -19.18 11.62 -8.41
C PHE A 153 -18.26 10.79 -9.32
N ASN A 154 -18.18 11.14 -10.60
CA ASN A 154 -17.13 10.67 -11.49
C ASN A 154 -16.01 11.70 -11.49
N SER A 155 -14.92 11.46 -10.74
CA SER A 155 -13.74 12.30 -10.82
C SER A 155 -12.94 11.94 -12.08
N ARG A 156 -13.36 12.47 -13.23
CA ARG A 156 -12.45 12.64 -14.36
C ARG A 156 -11.78 14.01 -14.22
N LYS A 157 -10.49 13.98 -13.90
CA LYS A 157 -9.52 14.85 -14.57
C LYS A 157 -8.60 13.92 -15.36
#